data_AF-A0A7X3HHX0-F1
#
_entry.id   AF-A0A7X3HHX0-F1
#
_cell.length_a   1.000
_cell.length_b   1.000
_cell.length_c   1.000
_cell.angle_alpha   90.00
_cell.angle_beta   90.00
_cell.angle_gamma   90.00
#
_symmetry.space_group_name_H-M   'P 1'
#
loop_
_entity.id
_entity.type
_entity.pdbx_description
1 polymer ?
#
loop_
_entity_poly.entity_id
_entity_poly.type
_entity_poly.pdbx_seq_one_letter_code
_entity_poly.pdbx_strand_id
1 'polypeptide(L)'
;MRAKLWLLAAICIFFAAYIIAPTLAQAQNAAGGVPNLSGYDNETRMTMEMACGSERRNGPVAYGTCLNRQIASLQGSPGVPNLSSYDNETRMTMEMACGSERRNGPVAYGACLNRQIASLQGSPGVPNLSSYDNETRMTMEMACGSERRNGPVAYGACLNRQIASLQGSPGVPNLSGYDNETRMTMEMACGSERRNGPVAYGACLNRQIASLQGSPGVPSLSSYDNETRMTMEMACGSERRNGPVAYGACLRKQVDSLSPRPGPQ
;
A
#
# COMPACT_ATOMS: atom_id res chain seq x y z
N MET A 1 83.87 29.53 -13.19
CA MET A 1 82.50 29.40 -13.74
C MET A 1 82.12 27.93 -14.00
N ARG A 2 81.98 27.09 -12.95
CA ARG A 2 81.43 25.71 -13.11
C ARG A 2 80.59 25.21 -11.91
N ALA A 3 80.59 25.91 -10.77
CA ALA A 3 79.87 25.47 -9.57
C ALA A 3 78.44 26.03 -9.41
N LYS A 4 78.03 27.06 -10.17
CA LYS A 4 76.70 27.66 -10.07
C LYS A 4 75.63 27.01 -10.97
N LEU A 5 76.01 26.08 -11.84
CA LEU A 5 75.09 25.42 -12.78
C LEU A 5 74.40 24.19 -12.19
N TRP A 6 74.93 23.61 -11.10
CA TRP A 6 74.38 22.41 -10.47
C TRP A 6 73.28 22.68 -9.44
N LEU A 7 73.25 23.88 -8.83
CA LEU A 7 72.20 24.23 -7.86
C LEU A 7 70.86 24.56 -8.53
N LEU A 8 70.87 25.13 -9.74
CA LEU A 8 69.64 25.46 -10.47
C LEU A 8 68.97 24.22 -11.09
N ALA A 9 69.74 23.19 -11.44
CA ALA A 9 69.19 21.93 -11.95
C ALA A 9 68.52 21.08 -10.85
N ALA A 10 68.98 21.18 -9.59
CA ALA A 10 68.42 20.41 -8.48
C ALA A 10 67.09 20.99 -7.94
N ILE A 11 66.87 22.31 -8.06
CA ILE A 11 65.67 22.98 -7.55
C ILE A 11 64.47 22.79 -8.50
N CYS A 12 64.71 22.65 -9.81
CA CYS A 12 63.64 22.38 -10.78
C CYS A 12 63.05 20.96 -10.69
N ILE A 13 63.80 19.98 -10.15
CA ILE A 13 63.32 18.60 -10.01
C ILE A 13 62.42 18.45 -8.78
N PHE A 14 62.62 19.25 -7.73
CA PHE A 14 61.76 19.20 -6.53
C PHE A 14 60.44 19.96 -6.69
N PHE A 15 60.39 21.02 -7.50
CA PHE A 15 59.13 21.76 -7.74
C PHE A 15 58.18 21.08 -8.73
N ALA A 16 58.68 20.22 -9.61
CA ALA A 16 57.85 19.47 -10.56
C ALA A 16 57.12 18.27 -9.92
N ALA A 17 57.56 17.80 -8.74
CA ALA A 17 56.97 16.66 -8.04
C ALA A 17 55.86 17.04 -7.03
N TYR A 18 55.66 18.34 -6.74
CA TYR A 18 54.73 18.78 -5.68
C TYR A 18 53.41 19.38 -6.19
N ILE A 19 53.21 19.50 -7.51
CA ILE A 19 52.00 20.16 -8.08
C ILE A 19 51.06 19.19 -8.82
N ILE A 20 51.33 17.88 -8.84
CA ILE A 20 50.40 16.89 -9.41
C ILE A 20 50.27 15.68 -8.49
N ALA A 21 49.63 15.87 -7.33
CA ALA A 21 49.01 14.75 -6.62
C ALA A 21 47.83 15.25 -5.75
N PRO A 22 46.65 15.40 -6.37
CA PRO A 22 45.46 14.94 -5.68
C PRO A 22 44.58 14.11 -6.63
N THR A 23 45.12 13.05 -7.25
CA THR A 23 44.30 12.19 -8.11
C THR A 23 44.48 10.69 -7.93
N LEU A 24 45.45 10.22 -7.14
CA LEU A 24 45.62 8.77 -6.91
C LEU A 24 44.82 8.23 -5.71
N ALA A 25 44.49 9.06 -4.72
CA ALA A 25 43.62 8.63 -3.61
C ALA A 25 42.15 8.44 -4.04
N GLN A 26 41.72 9.11 -5.11
CA GLN A 26 40.37 8.91 -5.69
C GLN A 26 40.37 7.81 -6.76
N ALA A 27 41.49 7.56 -7.45
CA ALA A 27 41.59 6.49 -8.44
C ALA A 27 41.74 5.09 -7.84
N GLN A 28 42.26 4.95 -6.61
CA GLN A 28 42.37 3.64 -5.94
C GLN A 28 41.00 3.05 -5.52
N ASN A 29 39.96 3.86 -5.36
CA ASN A 29 38.59 3.36 -5.12
C ASN A 29 37.84 3.00 -6.42
N ALA A 30 38.43 3.27 -7.60
CA ALA A 30 37.84 2.93 -8.90
C ALA A 30 38.32 1.57 -9.43
N ALA A 31 39.26 0.91 -8.76
CA ALA A 31 39.83 -0.36 -9.18
C ALA A 31 39.48 -1.49 -8.19
N GLY A 32 38.38 -2.22 -8.47
CA GLY A 32 38.31 -3.64 -8.13
C GLY A 32 37.10 -4.13 -7.33
N GLY A 33 35.92 -4.15 -7.95
CA GLY A 33 34.84 -5.07 -7.56
C GLY A 33 33.66 -4.46 -6.81
N VAL A 34 32.65 -5.30 -6.58
CA VAL A 34 31.45 -4.98 -5.82
C VAL A 34 31.83 -4.91 -4.33
N PRO A 35 31.56 -3.79 -3.61
CA PRO A 35 31.93 -3.66 -2.21
C PRO A 35 31.17 -4.68 -1.34
N ASN A 36 31.80 -5.15 -0.27
CA ASN A 36 31.17 -6.05 0.69
C ASN A 36 30.19 -5.27 1.59
N LEU A 37 28.91 -5.68 1.57
CA LEU A 37 27.84 -5.06 2.36
C LEU A 37 27.53 -5.80 3.68
N SER A 38 28.29 -6.84 4.05
CA SER A 38 27.99 -7.67 5.23
C SER A 38 28.07 -6.93 6.58
N GLY A 39 28.71 -5.75 6.61
CA GLY A 39 28.77 -4.90 7.79
C GLY A 39 27.53 -4.02 8.01
N TYR A 40 26.59 -4.02 7.07
CA TYR A 40 25.34 -3.26 7.18
C TYR A 40 24.19 -4.16 7.62
N ASP A 41 23.23 -3.57 8.33
CA ASP A 41 21.98 -4.26 8.64
C ASP A 41 21.21 -4.62 7.36
N ASN A 42 20.25 -5.53 7.49
CA ASN A 42 19.53 -6.09 6.37
C ASN A 42 18.78 -5.02 5.56
N GLU A 43 18.15 -4.05 6.23
CA GLU A 43 17.32 -3.04 5.59
C GLU A 43 18.19 -2.03 4.82
N THR A 44 19.27 -1.57 5.44
CA THR A 44 20.26 -0.69 4.80
C THR A 44 20.85 -1.35 3.55
N ARG A 45 21.25 -2.61 3.65
CA ARG A 45 21.77 -3.39 2.50
C ARG A 45 20.73 -3.52 1.39
N MET A 46 19.52 -3.98 1.71
CA MET A 46 18.46 -4.15 0.70
C MET A 46 18.14 -2.84 -0.02
N THR A 47 18.11 -1.73 0.71
CA THR A 47 17.82 -0.41 0.13
C THR A 47 18.96 0.07 -0.78
N MET A 48 20.24 -0.20 -0.43
CA MET A 48 21.37 0.07 -1.33
C MET A 48 21.27 -0.75 -2.62
N GLU A 49 21.02 -2.06 -2.48
CA GLU A 49 20.94 -2.96 -3.63
C GLU A 49 19.77 -2.60 -4.56
N MET A 50 18.64 -2.19 -3.99
CA MET A 50 17.47 -1.71 -4.74
C MET A 50 17.80 -0.43 -5.52
N ALA A 51 18.43 0.54 -4.88
CA ALA A 51 18.80 1.81 -5.52
C ALA A 51 19.80 1.64 -6.66
N CYS A 52 20.71 0.67 -6.55
CA CYS A 52 21.70 0.35 -7.57
C CYS A 52 21.26 -0.78 -8.52
N GLY A 53 20.00 -1.22 -8.47
CA GLY A 53 19.50 -2.36 -9.24
C GLY A 53 19.59 -2.17 -10.75
N SER A 54 19.46 -0.94 -11.26
CA SER A 54 19.66 -0.62 -12.67
C SER A 54 21.11 -0.85 -13.11
N GLU A 55 22.07 -0.44 -12.28
CA GLU A 55 23.50 -0.51 -12.58
C GLU A 55 24.04 -1.94 -12.60
N ARG A 56 23.33 -2.90 -11.98
CA ARG A 56 23.67 -4.34 -12.10
C ARG A 56 23.72 -4.79 -13.55
N ARG A 57 22.88 -4.24 -14.43
CA ARG A 57 22.84 -4.59 -15.86
C ARG A 57 24.02 -4.01 -16.65
N ASN A 58 24.68 -2.99 -16.09
CA ASN A 58 25.82 -2.30 -16.69
C ASN A 58 27.16 -2.93 -16.27
N GLY A 59 27.14 -4.04 -15.53
CA GLY A 59 28.32 -4.78 -15.11
C GLY A 59 28.82 -4.45 -13.69
N PRO A 60 29.76 -5.26 -13.17
CA PRO A 60 30.19 -5.19 -11.76
C PRO A 60 30.88 -3.86 -11.39
N VAL A 61 31.53 -3.20 -12.35
CA VAL A 61 32.17 -1.89 -12.12
C VAL A 61 31.14 -0.79 -11.91
N ALA A 62 30.11 -0.70 -12.77
CA ALA A 62 29.03 0.28 -12.65
C ALA A 62 28.23 0.06 -11.35
N TYR A 63 27.88 -1.20 -11.07
CA TYR A 63 27.19 -1.56 -9.82
C TYR A 63 28.03 -1.24 -8.57
N GLY A 64 29.30 -1.61 -8.55
CA GLY A 64 30.22 -1.30 -7.46
C GLY A 64 30.40 0.21 -7.24
N THR A 65 30.51 0.98 -8.33
CA THR A 65 30.59 2.44 -8.28
C THR A 65 29.34 3.05 -7.64
N CYS A 66 28.15 2.56 -8.03
CA CYS A 66 26.90 2.99 -7.42
C CYS A 66 26.85 2.68 -5.91
N LEU A 67 27.22 1.46 -5.52
CA LEU A 67 27.23 1.06 -4.11
C LEU A 67 28.22 1.87 -3.29
N ASN A 68 29.44 2.13 -3.80
CA ASN A 68 30.42 2.98 -3.12
C ASN A 68 29.88 4.40 -2.89
N ARG A 69 29.12 4.95 -3.84
CA ARG A 69 28.44 6.24 -3.67
C ARG A 69 27.37 6.18 -2.57
N GLN A 70 26.59 5.10 -2.49
CA GLN A 70 25.59 4.92 -1.42
C GLN A 70 26.27 4.80 -0.05
N ILE A 71 27.36 4.02 0.05
CA ILE A 71 28.19 3.89 1.26
C ILE A 71 28.74 5.24 1.70
N ALA A 72 29.35 6.00 0.80
CA ALA A 72 29.88 7.33 1.11
C ALA A 72 28.78 8.28 1.60
N SER A 73 27.60 8.24 0.98
CA SER A 73 26.46 9.07 1.39
C SER A 73 25.95 8.71 2.80
N LEU A 74 26.07 7.44 3.20
CA LEU A 74 25.65 6.99 4.52
C LEU A 74 26.56 7.44 5.66
N GLN A 75 27.86 7.63 5.42
CA GLN A 75 28.82 8.00 6.46
C GLN A 75 28.48 9.31 7.18
N GLY A 76 27.76 10.22 6.51
CA GLY A 76 27.28 11.48 7.09
C GLY A 76 25.79 11.50 7.47
N SER A 77 25.12 10.34 7.46
CA SER A 77 23.67 10.24 7.67
C SER A 77 23.35 9.47 8.96
N PRO A 78 22.21 9.75 9.62
CA PRO A 78 21.69 8.91 10.71
C PRO A 78 21.39 7.46 10.29
N GLY A 79 21.37 7.17 8.98
CA GLY A 79 21.07 5.85 8.45
C GLY A 79 19.57 5.51 8.48
N VAL A 80 19.26 4.23 8.26
CA VAL A 80 17.90 3.71 8.35
C VAL A 80 17.58 3.41 9.82
N PRO A 81 16.55 4.04 10.41
CA PRO A 81 16.19 3.79 11.81
C PRO A 81 15.61 2.39 12.00
N ASN A 82 15.82 1.79 13.18
CA ASN A 82 15.19 0.54 13.56
C ASN A 82 13.72 0.77 13.97
N LEU A 83 12.79 0.09 13.29
CA LEU A 83 11.34 0.20 13.54
C LEU A 83 10.79 -0.90 14.47
N SER A 84 11.64 -1.76 15.05
CA SER A 84 11.18 -2.95 15.82
C SER A 84 10.39 -2.63 17.10
N SER A 85 10.49 -1.40 17.60
CA SER A 85 9.72 -0.93 18.76
C SER A 85 8.28 -0.52 18.43
N TYR A 86 7.94 -0.37 17.15
CA TYR A 86 6.59 -0.04 16.70
C TYR A 86 5.77 -1.30 16.44
N ASP A 87 4.47 -1.21 16.67
CA ASP A 87 3.55 -2.26 16.27
C ASP A 87 3.57 -2.49 14.75
N ASN A 88 3.04 -3.64 14.33
CA ASN A 88 3.09 -4.05 12.94
C ASN A 88 2.40 -3.07 11.98
N GLU A 89 1.26 -2.51 12.37
CA GLU A 89 0.47 -1.63 11.50
C GLU A 89 1.15 -0.26 11.34
N THR A 90 1.66 0.30 12.44
CA THR A 90 2.45 1.54 12.40
C THR A 90 3.68 1.38 11.50
N ARG A 91 4.44 0.28 11.67
CA ARG A 91 5.63 0.00 10.85
C ARG A 91 5.27 -0.16 9.37
N MET A 92 4.29 -1.00 9.04
CA MET A 92 3.85 -1.18 7.64
C MET A 92 3.44 0.14 6.98
N THR A 93 2.73 1.00 7.72
CA THR A 93 2.26 2.28 7.21
C THR A 93 3.43 3.25 6.98
N MET A 94 4.45 3.26 7.85
CA MET A 94 5.69 4.03 7.60
C MET A 94 6.43 3.54 6.35
N GLU A 95 6.64 2.23 6.25
CA GLU A 95 7.35 1.61 5.12
C GLU A 95 6.61 1.87 3.79
N MET A 96 5.28 1.83 3.81
CA MET A 96 4.45 2.16 2.65
C MET A 96 4.62 3.63 2.25
N ALA A 97 4.55 4.55 3.20
CA ALA A 97 4.70 5.98 2.93
C ALA A 97 6.08 6.35 2.37
N CYS A 98 7.12 5.68 2.85
CA CYS A 98 8.51 5.90 2.42
C CYS A 98 8.98 4.97 1.29
N GLY A 99 8.07 4.20 0.69
CA GLY A 99 8.40 3.21 -0.32
C GLY A 99 9.01 3.80 -1.59
N SER A 100 8.72 5.08 -1.89
CA SER A 100 9.30 5.78 -3.04
C SER A 100 10.78 6.13 -2.80
N GLU A 101 11.09 6.60 -1.58
CA GLU A 101 12.42 6.97 -1.14
C GLU A 101 13.33 5.76 -0.96
N ARG A 102 12.74 4.59 -0.66
CA ARG A 102 13.45 3.30 -0.62
C ARG A 102 14.20 2.99 -1.92
N ARG A 103 13.67 3.44 -3.07
CA ARG A 103 14.34 3.26 -4.37
C ARG A 103 15.51 4.21 -4.59
N ASN A 104 15.64 5.27 -3.80
CA ASN A 104 16.69 6.28 -3.94
C ASN A 104 17.93 5.95 -3.07
N GLY A 105 17.80 5.00 -2.15
CA GLY A 105 18.87 4.53 -1.30
C GLY A 105 18.59 4.76 0.19
N PRO A 106 19.42 4.18 1.07
CA PRO A 106 19.19 4.14 2.52
C PRO A 106 19.18 5.52 3.18
N VAL A 107 19.91 6.51 2.64
CA VAL A 107 19.89 7.88 3.16
C VAL A 107 18.52 8.54 2.96
N ALA A 108 17.97 8.47 1.75
CA ALA A 108 16.66 9.05 1.45
C ALA A 108 15.54 8.33 2.21
N TYR A 109 15.60 6.99 2.26
CA TYR A 109 14.65 6.16 2.99
C TYR A 109 14.68 6.44 4.49
N GLY A 110 15.89 6.44 5.10
CA GLY A 110 16.08 6.76 6.50
C GLY A 110 15.61 8.17 6.86
N ALA A 111 15.88 9.16 6.01
CA ALA A 111 15.36 10.52 6.20
C ALA A 111 13.83 10.58 6.15
N CYS A 112 13.17 9.82 5.28
CA CYS A 112 11.71 9.70 5.28
C CYS A 112 11.19 9.05 6.57
N LEU A 113 11.76 7.91 6.98
CA LEU A 113 11.35 7.21 8.20
C LEU A 113 11.54 8.07 9.45
N ASN A 114 12.65 8.78 9.55
CA ASN A 114 12.89 9.71 10.67
C ASN A 114 11.85 10.84 10.72
N ARG A 115 11.40 11.36 9.57
CA ARG A 115 10.29 12.33 9.51
C ARG A 115 8.96 11.71 9.99
N GLN A 116 8.68 10.46 9.62
CA GLN A 116 7.47 9.75 10.06
C GLN A 116 7.51 9.48 11.58
N ILE A 117 8.66 9.06 12.11
CA ILE A 117 8.90 8.86 13.55
C ILE A 117 8.69 10.17 14.31
N ALA A 118 9.30 11.27 13.86
CA ALA A 118 9.14 12.58 14.49
C ALA A 118 7.67 13.04 14.48
N SER A 119 6.95 12.81 13.38
CA SER A 119 5.53 13.14 13.27
C SER A 119 4.65 12.34 14.23
N LEU A 120 5.01 11.09 14.54
CA LEU A 120 4.26 10.27 15.49
C LEU A 120 4.39 10.71 16.95
N GLN A 121 5.50 11.34 17.34
CA GLN A 121 5.74 11.73 18.74
C GLN A 121 4.67 12.68 19.29
N GLY A 122 3.99 13.44 18.43
CA GLY A 122 2.89 14.33 18.79
C GLY A 122 1.50 13.80 18.41
N SER A 123 1.37 12.53 18.01
CA SER A 123 0.14 11.95 17.49
C SER A 123 -0.38 10.83 18.39
N PRO A 124 -1.71 10.60 18.45
CA PRO A 124 -2.30 9.40 19.06
C PRO A 124 -1.85 8.09 18.42
N GLY A 125 -1.23 8.15 17.23
CA GLY A 125 -0.78 6.99 16.48
C GLY A 125 -1.93 6.25 15.79
N VAL A 126 -1.64 5.03 15.33
CA VAL A 126 -2.64 4.15 14.71
C VAL A 126 -3.43 3.43 15.82
N PRO A 127 -4.77 3.59 15.90
CA PRO A 127 -5.56 2.94 16.93
C PRO A 127 -5.64 1.42 16.71
N ASN A 128 -5.75 0.66 17.80
CA ASN A 128 -5.98 -0.79 17.72
C ASN A 128 -7.45 -1.08 17.36
N LEU A 129 -7.68 -1.79 16.25
CA LEU A 129 -9.00 -2.17 15.76
C LEU A 129 -9.45 -3.57 16.19
N SER A 130 -8.70 -4.28 17.04
CA SER A 130 -8.97 -5.69 17.39
C SER A 130 -10.30 -5.93 18.11
N SER A 131 -10.92 -4.89 18.67
CA SER A 131 -12.22 -4.98 19.33
C SER A 131 -13.41 -4.94 18.37
N TYR A 132 -13.18 -4.58 17.10
CA TYR A 132 -14.22 -4.53 16.08
C TYR A 132 -14.33 -5.86 15.34
N ASP A 133 -15.54 -6.18 14.88
CA ASP A 133 -15.74 -7.32 13.99
C ASP A 133 -14.99 -7.11 12.66
N ASN A 134 -14.82 -8.21 11.91
CA ASN A 134 -14.00 -8.19 10.70
C ASN A 134 -14.53 -7.24 9.62
N GLU A 135 -15.85 -7.13 9.47
CA GLU A 135 -16.46 -6.30 8.41
C GLU A 135 -16.33 -4.82 8.75
N THR A 136 -16.58 -4.45 10.02
CA THR A 136 -16.35 -3.09 10.51
C THR A 136 -14.89 -2.67 10.36
N ARG A 137 -13.94 -3.55 10.74
CA ARG A 137 -12.51 -3.28 10.56
C ARG A 137 -12.14 -3.10 9.09
N MET A 138 -12.54 -4.03 8.23
CA MET A 138 -12.20 -3.99 6.80
C MET A 138 -12.73 -2.74 6.11
N THR A 139 -13.94 -2.30 6.46
CA THR A 139 -14.53 -1.07 5.90
C THR A 139 -13.85 0.20 6.40
N MET A 140 -13.39 0.25 7.66
CA MET A 140 -12.54 1.34 8.13
C MET A 140 -11.21 1.41 7.37
N GLU A 141 -10.53 0.28 7.24
CA GLU A 141 -9.24 0.19 6.54
C GLU A 141 -9.37 0.58 5.07
N MET A 142 -10.47 0.17 4.42
CA MET A 142 -10.77 0.55 3.03
C MET A 142 -11.00 2.05 2.90
N ALA A 143 -11.78 2.66 3.80
CA ALA A 143 -12.06 4.09 3.78
C ALA A 143 -10.82 4.94 4.01
N CYS A 144 -9.89 4.46 4.85
CA CYS A 144 -8.66 5.16 5.19
C CYS A 144 -7.45 4.73 4.34
N GLY A 145 -7.68 3.96 3.27
CA GLY A 145 -6.60 3.42 2.44
C GLY A 145 -5.76 4.48 1.72
N SER A 146 -6.32 5.68 1.48
CA SER A 146 -5.59 6.79 0.88
C SER A 146 -4.61 7.41 1.87
N GLU A 147 -5.05 7.62 3.11
CA GLU A 147 -4.28 8.17 4.22
C GLU A 147 -3.19 7.20 4.69
N ARG A 148 -3.42 5.88 4.54
CA ARG A 148 -2.41 4.84 4.79
C ARG A 148 -1.13 5.06 3.98
N ARG A 149 -1.24 5.60 2.76
CA ARG A 149 -0.07 5.90 1.93
C ARG A 149 0.69 7.15 2.37
N ASN A 150 0.09 7.99 3.21
CA ASN A 150 0.71 9.23 3.69
C ASN A 150 1.48 9.04 5.01
N GLY A 151 1.30 7.89 5.68
CA GLY A 151 1.98 7.54 6.91
C GLY A 151 1.04 7.32 8.10
N PRO A 152 1.58 6.79 9.22
CA PRO A 152 0.80 6.36 10.37
C PRO A 152 -0.01 7.47 11.03
N VAL A 153 0.45 8.73 10.99
CA VAL A 153 -0.28 9.86 11.57
C VAL A 153 -1.58 10.14 10.80
N ALA A 154 -1.49 10.24 9.47
CA ALA A 154 -2.67 10.50 8.63
C ALA A 154 -3.66 9.32 8.70
N TYR A 155 -3.13 8.10 8.65
CA TYR A 155 -3.94 6.89 8.75
C TYR A 155 -4.65 6.77 10.10
N GLY A 156 -3.92 6.95 11.20
CA GLY A 156 -4.48 6.95 12.55
C GLY A 156 -5.53 8.04 12.76
N ALA A 157 -5.31 9.25 12.23
CA ALA A 157 -6.30 10.32 12.26
C ALA A 157 -7.58 9.96 11.49
N CYS A 158 -7.47 9.30 10.33
CA CYS A 158 -8.63 8.80 9.60
C CYS A 158 -9.39 7.72 10.40
N LEU A 159 -8.67 6.72 10.93
CA LEU A 159 -9.29 5.65 11.72
C LEU A 159 -9.99 6.19 12.97
N ASN A 160 -9.36 7.13 13.69
CA ASN A 160 -9.98 7.78 14.84
C ASN A 160 -11.28 8.53 14.47
N ARG A 161 -11.35 9.17 13.29
CA ARG A 161 -12.59 9.77 12.78
C ARG A 161 -13.66 8.71 12.49
N GLN A 162 -13.29 7.57 11.91
CA GLN A 162 -14.22 6.47 11.65
C GLN A 162 -14.75 5.85 12.96
N ILE A 163 -13.87 5.63 13.94
CA ILE A 163 -14.22 5.16 15.29
C ILE A 163 -15.20 6.13 15.97
N ALA A 164 -14.90 7.44 15.97
CA ALA A 164 -15.78 8.44 16.56
C ALA A 164 -17.15 8.47 15.87
N SER A 165 -17.18 8.34 14.54
CA SER A 165 -18.43 8.30 13.76
C SER A 165 -19.29 7.07 14.08
N LEU A 166 -18.67 5.94 14.44
CA LEU A 166 -19.40 4.73 14.82
C LEU A 166 -20.06 4.79 16.18
N GLN A 167 -19.53 5.55 17.13
CA GLN A 167 -20.08 5.61 18.50
C GLN A 167 -21.55 6.08 18.54
N GLY A 168 -21.99 6.85 17.54
CA GLY A 168 -23.38 7.30 17.39
C GLY A 168 -24.18 6.54 16.32
N SER A 169 -23.68 5.43 15.79
CA SER A 169 -24.28 4.71 14.66
C SER A 169 -24.68 3.28 15.05
N PRO A 170 -25.73 2.70 14.43
CA PRO A 170 -26.03 1.28 14.53
C PRO A 170 -24.90 0.35 14.03
N GLY A 171 -23.92 0.91 13.31
CA GLY A 171 -22.80 0.17 12.75
C GLY A 171 -23.20 -0.69 11.55
N VAL A 172 -22.32 -1.65 11.21
CA VAL A 172 -22.57 -2.61 10.12
C VAL A 172 -23.48 -3.73 10.64
N PRO A 173 -24.66 -3.97 10.05
CA PRO A 173 -25.56 -5.02 10.51
C PRO A 173 -25.02 -6.42 10.18
N ASN A 174 -25.36 -7.41 11.02
CA ASN A 174 -25.02 -8.80 10.76
C ASN A 174 -25.92 -9.39 9.66
N LEU A 175 -25.32 -9.85 8.56
CA LEU A 175 -26.03 -10.46 7.42
C LEU A 175 -26.09 -12.00 7.44
N SER A 176 -25.67 -12.65 8.53
CA SER A 176 -25.59 -14.12 8.62
C SER A 176 -26.95 -14.81 8.51
N GLY A 177 -28.05 -14.10 8.80
CA GLY A 177 -29.42 -14.61 8.67
C GLY A 177 -29.97 -14.64 7.25
N TYR A 178 -29.26 -14.04 6.28
CA TYR A 178 -29.65 -14.04 4.86
C TYR A 178 -28.93 -15.13 4.08
N ASP A 179 -29.61 -15.67 3.06
CA ASP A 179 -28.98 -16.56 2.08
C ASP A 179 -27.87 -15.84 1.31
N ASN A 180 -27.04 -16.63 0.64
CA ASN A 180 -25.83 -16.13 -0.04
C ASN A 180 -26.14 -15.14 -1.16
N GLU A 181 -27.21 -15.35 -1.93
CA GLU A 181 -27.55 -14.50 -3.07
C GLU A 181 -28.10 -13.15 -2.60
N THR A 182 -28.98 -13.18 -1.60
CA THR A 182 -29.47 -11.97 -0.95
C THR A 182 -28.33 -11.15 -0.36
N ARG A 183 -27.40 -11.80 0.37
CA ARG A 183 -26.24 -11.14 0.96
C ARG A 183 -25.34 -10.50 -0.10
N MET A 184 -24.92 -11.26 -1.12
CA MET A 184 -24.07 -10.72 -2.20
C MET A 184 -24.72 -9.52 -2.89
N THR A 185 -26.02 -9.58 -3.14
CA THR A 185 -26.74 -8.49 -3.80
C THR A 185 -26.81 -7.23 -2.93
N MET A 186 -26.98 -7.37 -1.61
CA MET A 186 -26.87 -6.23 -0.68
C MET A 186 -25.47 -5.63 -0.69
N GLU A 187 -24.43 -6.46 -0.55
CA GLU A 187 -23.04 -6.02 -0.51
C GLU A 187 -22.64 -5.32 -1.81
N MET A 188 -23.12 -5.81 -2.96
CA MET A 188 -22.90 -5.21 -4.27
C MET A 188 -23.58 -3.85 -4.38
N ALA A 189 -24.83 -3.74 -3.94
CA ALA A 189 -25.57 -2.48 -3.97
C ALA A 189 -24.96 -1.40 -3.07
N CYS A 190 -24.39 -1.81 -1.94
CA CYS A 190 -23.77 -0.91 -0.96
C CYS A 190 -22.25 -0.76 -1.16
N GLY A 191 -21.70 -1.25 -2.26
CA GLY A 191 -20.25 -1.27 -2.50
C GLY A 191 -19.62 0.12 -2.59
N SER A 192 -20.39 1.15 -2.97
CA SER A 192 -19.90 2.54 -3.01
C SER A 192 -19.76 3.13 -1.60
N GLU A 193 -20.75 2.90 -0.75
CA GLU A 193 -20.80 3.34 0.64
C GLU A 193 -19.77 2.59 1.49
N ARG A 194 -19.45 1.34 1.13
CA ARG A 194 -18.38 0.55 1.74
C ARG A 194 -17.04 1.28 1.75
N ARG A 195 -16.74 2.07 0.71
CA ARG A 195 -15.51 2.88 0.60
C ARG A 195 -15.54 4.14 1.45
N ASN A 196 -16.72 4.56 1.93
CA ASN A 196 -16.86 5.75 2.76
C ASN A 196 -16.73 5.44 4.26
N GLY A 197 -16.75 4.15 4.63
CA GLY A 197 -16.57 3.66 5.98
C GLY A 197 -17.79 2.92 6.52
N PRO A 198 -17.67 2.33 7.73
CA PRO A 198 -18.65 1.41 8.28
C PRO A 198 -20.02 2.06 8.55
N VAL A 199 -20.06 3.37 8.87
CA VAL A 199 -21.32 4.09 9.11
C VAL A 199 -22.15 4.20 7.82
N ALA A 200 -21.55 4.65 6.73
CA ALA A 200 -22.23 4.79 5.44
C ALA A 200 -22.66 3.42 4.91
N TYR A 201 -21.77 2.43 5.01
CA TYR A 201 -22.05 1.06 4.59
C TYR A 201 -23.20 0.44 5.39
N GLY A 202 -23.15 0.54 6.72
CA GLY A 202 -24.20 0.06 7.60
C GLY A 202 -25.55 0.73 7.35
N ALA A 203 -25.56 2.04 7.11
CA ALA A 203 -26.78 2.77 6.74
C ALA A 203 -27.37 2.28 5.41
N CYS A 204 -26.53 1.98 4.41
CA CYS A 204 -26.99 1.37 3.17
C CYS A 204 -27.57 -0.03 3.38
N LEU A 205 -26.86 -0.91 4.10
CA LEU A 205 -27.32 -2.26 4.38
C LEU A 205 -28.64 -2.26 5.17
N ASN A 206 -28.79 -1.40 6.17
CA ASN A 206 -30.04 -1.26 6.92
C ASN A 206 -31.21 -0.82 6.03
N ARG A 207 -30.98 0.05 5.03
CA ARG A 207 -31.99 0.38 4.01
C ARG A 207 -32.37 -0.83 3.15
N GLN A 208 -31.39 -1.64 2.74
CA GLN A 208 -31.65 -2.87 1.97
C GLN A 208 -32.43 -3.91 2.80
N ILE A 209 -32.07 -4.08 4.07
CA ILE A 209 -32.78 -4.94 5.03
C ILE A 209 -34.23 -4.49 5.20
N ALA A 210 -34.45 -3.20 5.45
CA ALA A 210 -35.80 -2.65 5.59
C ALA A 210 -36.64 -2.83 4.31
N SER A 211 -36.02 -2.66 3.15
CA SER A 211 -36.70 -2.84 1.85
C SER A 211 -37.08 -4.30 1.60
N LEU A 212 -36.29 -5.25 2.11
CA LEU A 212 -36.60 -6.68 2.00
C LEU A 212 -37.76 -7.15 2.88
N GLN A 213 -37.98 -6.54 4.05
CA GLN A 213 -39.04 -6.97 4.97
C GLN A 213 -40.44 -6.90 4.35
N GLY A 214 -40.64 -6.05 3.34
CA GLY A 214 -41.89 -5.93 2.57
C GLY A 214 -41.86 -6.62 1.20
N SER A 215 -40.84 -7.40 0.88
CA SER A 215 -40.62 -7.98 -0.46
C SER A 215 -40.59 -9.51 -0.39
N PRO A 216 -41.00 -10.23 -1.46
CA PRO A 216 -40.84 -11.69 -1.56
C PRO A 216 -39.37 -12.18 -1.62
N GLY A 217 -38.38 -11.32 -1.39
CA GLY A 217 -36.95 -11.66 -1.45
C GLY A 217 -36.43 -11.95 -2.87
N VAL A 218 -35.25 -12.56 -2.94
CA VAL A 218 -34.68 -13.10 -4.17
C VAL A 218 -35.21 -14.54 -4.35
N PRO A 219 -35.86 -14.89 -5.47
CA PRO A 219 -36.36 -16.25 -5.69
C PRO A 219 -35.19 -17.23 -5.86
N SER A 220 -35.36 -18.47 -5.40
CA SER A 220 -34.39 -19.55 -5.69
C SER A 220 -34.48 -19.97 -7.15
N LEU A 221 -33.34 -20.06 -7.82
CA LEU A 221 -33.22 -20.58 -9.19
C LEU A 221 -32.74 -22.04 -9.23
N SER A 222 -32.69 -22.73 -8.10
CA SER A 222 -32.13 -24.09 -7.98
C SER A 222 -32.88 -25.16 -8.78
N SER A 223 -34.12 -24.89 -9.20
CA SER A 223 -34.94 -25.78 -10.01
C SER A 223 -34.65 -25.68 -11.51
N TYR A 224 -33.90 -24.67 -11.95
CA TYR A 224 -33.53 -24.47 -13.35
C TYR A 224 -32.16 -25.09 -13.64
N ASP A 225 -31.95 -25.51 -14.89
CA ASP A 225 -30.63 -25.93 -15.36
C ASP A 225 -29.65 -24.75 -15.33
N ASN A 226 -28.36 -25.07 -15.43
CA ASN A 226 -27.31 -24.08 -15.26
C ASN A 226 -27.32 -22.98 -16.34
N GLU A 227 -27.67 -23.32 -17.57
CA GLU A 227 -27.70 -22.37 -18.69
C GLU A 227 -28.87 -21.39 -18.52
N THR A 228 -30.06 -21.91 -18.20
CA THR A 228 -31.24 -21.09 -17.90
C THR A 228 -30.96 -20.16 -16.70
N ARG A 229 -30.35 -20.67 -15.63
CA ARG A 229 -29.98 -19.83 -14.49
C ARG A 229 -29.02 -18.72 -14.88
N MET A 230 -27.93 -19.03 -15.57
CA MET A 230 -26.93 -18.02 -15.96
C MET A 230 -27.52 -16.92 -16.86
N THR A 231 -28.37 -17.29 -17.81
CA THR A 231 -29.02 -16.32 -18.70
C THR A 231 -29.96 -15.38 -17.93
N MET A 232 -30.72 -15.88 -16.97
CA MET A 232 -31.54 -15.05 -16.08
C MET A 232 -30.70 -14.11 -15.20
N GLU A 233 -29.64 -14.63 -14.58
CA GLU A 233 -28.73 -13.84 -13.75
C GLU A 233 -28.03 -12.73 -14.55
N MET A 234 -27.63 -13.02 -15.79
CA MET A 234 -27.06 -12.04 -16.71
C MET A 234 -28.08 -10.96 -17.11
N ALA A 235 -29.31 -11.37 -17.45
CA ALA A 235 -30.37 -10.43 -17.83
C ALA A 235 -30.71 -9.45 -16.70
N CYS A 236 -30.66 -9.91 -15.45
CA CYS A 236 -30.95 -9.12 -14.26
C CYS A 236 -29.71 -8.52 -13.58
N GLY A 237 -28.55 -8.57 -14.25
CA GLY A 237 -27.28 -8.12 -13.67
C GLY A 237 -27.24 -6.63 -13.30
N SER A 238 -28.05 -5.80 -13.98
CA SER A 238 -28.12 -4.36 -13.68
C SER A 238 -28.90 -4.11 -12.37
N GLU A 239 -30.00 -4.83 -12.18
CA GLU A 239 -30.86 -4.78 -11.00
C GLU A 239 -30.18 -5.37 -9.77
N ARG A 240 -29.26 -6.31 -9.99
CA ARG A 240 -28.38 -6.85 -8.94
C ARG A 240 -27.58 -5.76 -8.23
N ARG A 241 -27.20 -4.69 -8.93
CA ARG A 241 -26.51 -3.53 -8.32
C ARG A 241 -27.44 -2.60 -7.56
N ASN A 242 -28.76 -2.73 -7.72
CA ASN A 242 -29.74 -1.90 -7.03
C ASN A 242 -30.23 -2.53 -5.72
N GLY A 243 -29.88 -3.79 -5.48
CA GLY A 243 -30.21 -4.52 -4.26
C GLY A 243 -31.16 -5.70 -4.49
N PRO A 244 -31.36 -6.54 -3.46
CA PRO A 244 -32.06 -7.82 -3.58
C PRO A 244 -33.54 -7.68 -3.96
N VAL A 245 -34.20 -6.56 -3.62
CA VAL A 245 -35.60 -6.31 -4.03
C VAL A 245 -35.71 -6.13 -5.54
N ALA A 246 -34.88 -5.27 -6.12
CA ALA A 246 -34.89 -5.01 -7.56
C ALA A 246 -34.48 -6.27 -8.35
N TYR A 247 -33.42 -6.94 -7.88
CA TYR A 247 -32.95 -8.18 -8.49
C TYR A 247 -34.00 -9.29 -8.44
N GLY A 248 -34.61 -9.53 -7.28
CA GLY A 248 -35.67 -10.52 -7.12
C GLY A 248 -36.90 -10.21 -7.98
N ALA A 249 -37.25 -8.93 -8.15
CA ALA A 249 -38.35 -8.51 -9.03
C ALA A 249 -38.04 -8.81 -10.51
N CYS A 250 -36.80 -8.57 -10.95
CA CYS A 250 -36.37 -8.93 -12.30
C CYS A 250 -36.40 -10.45 -12.51
N LEU A 251 -35.83 -11.22 -11.59
CA LEU A 251 -35.80 -12.69 -11.69
C LEU A 251 -37.21 -13.30 -11.73
N ARG A 252 -38.15 -12.78 -10.93
CA ARG A 252 -39.56 -13.21 -11.01
C ARG A 252 -40.16 -12.99 -12.39
N LYS A 253 -39.91 -11.84 -13.03
CA LYS A 253 -40.36 -11.61 -14.42
C LYS A 253 -39.76 -12.62 -15.40
N GLN A 254 -38.49 -12.99 -15.22
CA GLN A 254 -37.86 -14.04 -16.04
C GLN A 254 -38.53 -15.40 -15.81
N VAL A 255 -38.76 -15.79 -14.55
CA VAL A 255 -39.49 -17.02 -14.19
C VAL A 255 -40.89 -17.06 -14.80
N ASP A 256 -41.63 -15.95 -14.70
CA ASP A 256 -42.98 -15.82 -15.25
C ASP A 256 -42.99 -15.93 -16.78
N SER A 257 -41.94 -15.44 -17.45
CA SER A 257 -41.80 -15.52 -18.91
C SER A 257 -41.53 -16.94 -19.42
N LEU A 258 -40.94 -17.79 -18.57
CA LEU A 258 -40.67 -19.21 -18.87
C LEU A 258 -41.87 -20.11 -18.57
N SER A 259 -42.84 -19.64 -17.77
CA SER A 259 -44.05 -20.39 -17.45
C SER A 259 -45.04 -20.33 -18.63
N PRO A 260 -45.60 -21.45 -19.12
CA PRO A 260 -46.59 -21.40 -20.20
C PRO A 260 -47.80 -20.58 -19.76
N ARG A 261 -48.15 -19.52 -20.51
CA ARG A 261 -49.44 -18.83 -20.33
C ARG A 261 -50.56 -19.87 -20.54
N PRO A 262 -51.53 -20.00 -19.62
CA PRO A 262 -52.76 -20.71 -19.93
C PRO A 262 -53.42 -20.00 -21.13
N GLY A 263 -53.61 -20.72 -22.23
CA GLY A 263 -54.34 -20.19 -23.38
C GLY A 263 -55.78 -19.85 -22.97
N PRO A 264 -56.41 -18.85 -23.62
CA PRO A 264 -57.82 -18.57 -23.38
C PRO A 264 -58.65 -19.83 -23.69
N GLN A 265 -59.48 -20.25 -22.73
CA GLN A 265 -60.48 -21.31 -22.90
C GLN A 265 -61.62 -20.83 -23.80
#